data_AF-A0A1D2QP23-F1
#
_entry.id   AF-A0A1D2QP23-F1
#
_cell.length_a   1.000
_cell.length_b   1.000
_cell.length_c   1.000
_cell.angle_alpha   90.00
_cell.angle_beta   90.00
_cell.angle_gamma   90.00
#
_symmetry.space_group_name_H-M   'P 1'
#
loop_
_entity.id
_entity.type
_entity.pdbx_description
1 polymer ?
#
loop_
_entity_poly.entity_id
_entity_poly.type
_entity_poly.pdbx_seq_one_letter_code
_entity_poly.pdbx_strand_id
1 'polypeptide(L)'
;MKKIQQEIDEYKKSEKIKQEANKKASAIRKNYLKKEEIEDEYRFTIKTDRLPADIFFVNLMTGAGNNIVVHPDVTGEITLNLKSVTVKEVLNVMREVYGFDYKYNNAIYTIFPKKLRTEIFPINYIDVQRVGVSDTSVLTGNVESSSQSGEQSSNQSASLVEGGGVINSGSRIQTRSETNFWASLNSALSQLIGVNKKK
;
A
#
# COMPACT_ATOMS: atom_id res chain seq x y z
N MET A 1 59.50 31.55 -5.02
CA MET A 1 59.07 30.28 -5.65
C MET A 1 58.90 29.10 -4.68
N LYS A 2 59.69 28.95 -3.59
CA LYS A 2 59.58 27.79 -2.68
C LYS A 2 58.26 27.68 -1.87
N LYS A 3 57.60 28.80 -1.57
CA LYS A 3 56.37 28.83 -0.73
C LYS A 3 55.14 28.24 -1.43
N ILE A 4 55.01 28.45 -2.74
CA ILE A 4 53.89 27.93 -3.56
C ILE A 4 53.99 26.41 -3.73
N GLN A 5 55.21 25.88 -3.87
CA GLN A 5 55.43 24.44 -4.00
C GLN A 5 55.02 23.69 -2.72
N GLN A 6 55.32 24.26 -1.55
CA GLN A 6 54.94 23.70 -0.26
C GLN A 6 53.42 23.64 -0.08
N GLU A 7 52.71 24.69 -0.51
CA GLU A 7 51.25 24.76 -0.43
C GLU A 7 50.56 23.77 -1.38
N ILE A 8 51.13 23.53 -2.57
CA ILE A 8 50.66 22.50 -3.51
C ILE A 8 50.85 21.09 -2.93
N ASP A 9 51.99 20.85 -2.26
CA ASP A 9 52.29 19.54 -1.68
C ASP A 9 51.44 19.25 -0.44
N GLU A 10 51.16 20.27 0.38
CA GLU A 10 50.18 20.20 1.48
C GLU A 10 48.75 19.94 0.96
N TYR A 11 48.35 20.62 -0.12
CA TYR A 11 47.05 20.39 -0.76
C TYR A 11 46.92 18.95 -1.27
N LYS A 12 47.92 18.43 -1.98
CA LYS A 12 47.94 17.03 -2.47
C LYS A 12 47.91 16.01 -1.33
N LYS A 13 48.59 16.29 -0.20
CA LYS A 13 48.56 15.44 0.99
C LYS A 13 47.16 15.42 1.61
N SER A 14 46.48 16.57 1.69
CA SER A 14 45.11 16.66 2.20
C SER A 14 44.11 15.89 1.35
N GLU A 15 44.24 15.93 0.02
CA GLU A 15 43.38 15.18 -0.90
C GLU A 15 43.55 13.66 -0.75
N LYS A 16 44.79 13.18 -0.58
CA LYS A 16 45.04 11.76 -0.28
C LYS A 16 44.39 11.33 1.03
N ILE A 17 44.46 12.15 2.08
CA ILE A 17 43.84 11.86 3.37
C ILE A 17 42.31 11.79 3.23
N LYS A 18 41.69 12.73 2.50
CA LYS A 18 40.24 12.71 2.24
C LYS A 18 39.82 11.46 1.46
N GLN A 19 40.58 11.07 0.44
CA GLN A 19 40.31 9.88 -0.37
C GLN A 19 40.44 8.60 0.45
N GLU A 20 41.47 8.50 1.30
CA GLU A 20 41.66 7.36 2.20
C GLU A 20 40.57 7.29 3.26
N ALA A 21 40.18 8.43 3.84
CA ALA A 21 39.07 8.52 4.77
C ALA A 21 37.74 8.08 4.12
N ASN A 22 37.49 8.49 2.87
CA ASN A 22 36.29 8.09 2.12
C ASN A 22 36.32 6.59 1.73
N LYS A 23 37.49 6.05 1.39
CA LYS A 23 37.67 4.61 1.15
C LYS A 23 37.45 3.79 2.43
N LYS A 24 37.95 4.27 3.57
CA LYS A 24 37.70 3.65 4.90
C LYS A 24 36.23 3.74 5.27
N ALA A 25 35.59 4.89 5.10
CA ALA A 25 34.18 5.10 5.38
C ALA A 25 33.26 4.22 4.51
N SER A 26 33.59 4.05 3.23
CA SER A 26 32.83 3.15 2.33
C SER A 26 33.04 1.67 2.66
N ALA A 27 34.25 1.25 3.07
CA ALA A 27 34.50 -0.11 3.53
C ALA A 27 33.78 -0.44 4.85
N ILE A 28 33.77 0.53 5.78
CA ILE A 28 33.00 0.52 7.02
C ILE A 28 31.52 0.33 6.67
N ARG A 29 30.92 1.22 5.86
CA ARG A 29 29.52 1.13 5.42
C ARG A 29 29.19 -0.22 4.77
N LYS A 30 30.06 -0.72 3.90
CA LYS A 30 29.90 -2.03 3.24
C LYS A 30 29.88 -3.21 4.22
N ASN A 31 30.70 -3.15 5.27
CA ASN A 31 30.70 -4.16 6.32
C ASN A 31 29.47 -4.08 7.23
N TYR A 32 28.94 -2.88 7.52
CA TYR A 32 27.68 -2.73 8.25
C TYR A 32 26.48 -3.26 7.46
N LEU A 33 26.42 -2.96 6.15
CA LEU A 33 25.39 -3.52 5.25
C LEU A 33 25.46 -5.04 5.15
N LYS A 34 26.67 -5.63 5.10
CA LYS A 34 26.86 -7.08 5.06
C LYS A 34 26.50 -7.78 6.38
N LYS A 35 26.54 -7.06 7.51
CA LYS A 35 26.22 -7.60 8.84
C LYS A 35 24.70 -7.71 9.08
N GLU A 36 23.89 -6.92 8.37
CA GLU A 36 22.42 -7.01 8.42
C GLU A 36 21.85 -8.15 7.55
N GLU A 37 22.65 -8.75 6.66
CA GLU A 37 22.17 -9.73 5.65
C GLU A 37 22.35 -11.20 6.06
N ILE A 38 22.93 -11.48 7.23
CA ILE A 38 23.11 -12.85 7.75
C ILE A 38 22.61 -12.91 9.20
N GLU A 39 21.29 -12.80 9.36
CA GLU A 39 20.65 -13.49 10.47
C GLU A 39 20.67 -14.98 10.11
N ASP A 40 21.70 -15.69 10.57
CA ASP A 40 21.75 -17.16 10.51
C ASP A 40 20.65 -17.68 11.46
N GLU A 41 19.40 -17.66 10.98
CA GLU A 41 18.28 -18.29 11.68
C GLU A 41 18.63 -19.77 11.83
N TYR A 42 18.62 -20.28 13.06
CA TYR A 42 18.94 -21.67 13.36
C TYR A 42 18.02 -22.60 12.56
N ARG A 43 18.63 -23.38 11.66
CA ARG A 43 17.93 -24.34 10.79
C ARG A 43 17.97 -25.74 11.37
N PHE A 44 16.84 -26.42 11.34
CA PHE A 44 16.70 -27.77 11.88
C PHE A 44 15.81 -28.65 11.00
N THR A 45 15.85 -29.95 11.24
CA THR A 45 15.06 -30.95 10.51
C THR A 45 14.05 -31.55 11.47
N ILE A 46 12.79 -31.59 11.06
CA ILE A 46 11.67 -32.10 11.85
C ILE A 46 11.05 -33.26 11.11
N LYS A 47 10.88 -34.39 11.80
CA LYS A 47 10.15 -35.55 11.30
C LYS A 47 9.18 -36.01 12.36
N THR A 48 7.89 -35.97 12.03
CA THR A 48 6.79 -36.23 12.96
C THR A 48 5.74 -37.06 12.25
N ASP A 49 5.23 -38.11 12.91
CA ASP A 49 4.10 -38.92 12.45
C ASP A 49 3.03 -38.95 13.55
N ARG A 50 1.83 -38.46 13.24
CA ARG A 50 0.63 -38.48 14.11
C ARG A 50 0.90 -37.99 15.54
N LEU A 51 1.67 -36.90 15.67
CA LEU A 51 1.95 -36.31 16.97
C LEU A 51 0.84 -35.33 17.36
N PRO A 52 0.37 -35.35 18.63
CA PRO A 52 -0.51 -34.32 19.14
C PRO A 52 0.08 -32.92 18.98
N ALA A 53 -0.76 -31.96 18.56
CA ALA A 53 -0.35 -30.62 18.21
C ALA A 53 0.30 -29.84 19.38
N ASP A 54 -0.22 -30.01 20.59
CA ASP A 54 0.34 -29.48 21.83
C ASP A 54 1.79 -29.95 22.05
N ILE A 55 2.02 -31.27 21.94
CA ILE A 55 3.35 -31.87 22.10
C ILE A 55 4.28 -31.41 20.97
N PHE A 56 3.78 -31.31 19.74
CA PHE A 56 4.54 -30.83 18.59
C PHE A 56 5.11 -29.42 18.83
N PHE A 57 4.29 -28.46 19.26
CA PHE A 57 4.74 -27.09 19.46
C PHE A 57 5.68 -26.94 20.67
N VAL A 58 5.54 -27.78 21.69
CA VAL A 58 6.50 -27.86 22.80
C VAL A 58 7.85 -28.40 22.31
N ASN A 59 7.85 -29.46 21.50
CA ASN A 59 9.08 -30.00 20.92
C ASN A 59 9.78 -29.00 19.98
N LEU A 60 8.99 -28.18 19.27
CA LEU A 60 9.50 -27.09 18.43
C LEU A 60 10.23 -26.03 19.28
N MET A 61 9.71 -25.71 20.47
CA MET A 61 10.34 -24.76 21.39
C MET A 61 11.72 -25.23 21.84
N THR A 62 11.85 -26.50 22.25
CA THR A 62 13.12 -27.07 22.71
C THR A 62 14.18 -27.11 21.61
N GLY A 63 13.77 -27.38 20.36
CA GLY A 63 14.69 -27.50 19.23
C GLY A 63 15.21 -26.17 18.69
N ALA A 64 14.48 -25.07 18.88
CA ALA A 64 14.74 -23.84 18.15
C ALA A 64 15.20 -22.63 18.98
N GLY A 65 15.26 -22.76 20.31
CA GLY A 65 15.73 -21.70 21.20
C GLY A 65 14.84 -20.45 21.25
N ASN A 66 13.68 -20.47 20.58
CA ASN A 66 12.72 -19.37 20.56
C ASN A 66 11.64 -19.60 21.61
N ASN A 67 11.15 -18.52 22.21
CA ASN A 67 10.05 -18.59 23.16
C ASN A 67 8.74 -18.86 22.41
N ILE A 68 8.06 -19.95 22.77
CA ILE A 68 6.79 -20.35 22.18
C ILE A 68 5.76 -20.53 23.29
N VAL A 69 4.56 -19.98 23.08
CA VAL A 69 3.40 -20.15 23.95
C VAL A 69 2.27 -20.79 23.13
N VAL A 70 1.74 -21.89 23.65
CA VAL A 70 0.69 -22.66 22.98
C VAL A 70 -0.62 -22.46 23.73
N HIS A 71 -1.68 -22.08 23.03
CA HIS A 71 -3.01 -22.00 23.61
C HIS A 71 -3.55 -23.41 23.95
N PRO A 72 -4.22 -23.63 25.10
CA PRO A 72 -4.67 -24.96 25.52
C PRO A 72 -5.65 -25.65 24.55
N ASP A 73 -6.40 -24.86 23.79
CA ASP A 73 -7.35 -25.36 22.77
C ASP A 73 -6.69 -25.86 21.47
N VAL A 74 -5.35 -25.91 21.39
CA VAL A 74 -4.64 -26.41 20.20
C VAL A 74 -4.71 -27.93 20.18
N THR A 75 -5.68 -28.46 19.42
CA THR A 75 -5.92 -29.90 19.30
C THR A 75 -5.77 -30.37 17.85
N GLY A 76 -5.24 -31.58 17.68
CA GLY A 76 -5.14 -32.25 16.38
C GLY A 76 -3.90 -33.14 16.31
N GLU A 77 -3.84 -33.97 15.28
CA GLU A 77 -2.65 -34.75 14.96
C GLU A 77 -1.90 -34.12 13.81
N ILE A 78 -0.58 -34.07 13.93
CA ILE A 78 0.33 -33.46 12.97
C ILE A 78 1.27 -34.54 12.44
N THR A 79 1.30 -34.68 11.12
CA THR A 79 2.31 -35.46 10.39
C THR A 79 3.06 -34.50 9.47
N LEU A 80 4.38 -34.41 9.64
CA LEU A 80 5.20 -33.46 8.91
C LEU A 80 6.65 -33.96 8.78
N ASN A 81 7.24 -33.73 7.61
CA ASN A 81 8.65 -33.98 7.35
C ASN A 81 9.25 -32.76 6.64
N LEU A 82 10.01 -31.95 7.40
CA LEU A 82 10.70 -30.76 6.92
C LEU A 82 12.19 -30.88 7.15
N LYS A 83 12.99 -30.45 6.18
CA LYS A 83 14.46 -30.49 6.24
C LYS A 83 15.04 -29.09 6.14
N SER A 84 15.98 -28.77 7.03
CA SER A 84 16.72 -27.49 7.05
C SER A 84 15.81 -26.25 7.09
N VAL A 85 14.80 -26.29 7.95
CA VAL A 85 13.80 -25.23 8.10
C VAL A 85 14.01 -24.38 9.35
N THR A 86 13.55 -23.13 9.32
CA THR A 86 13.52 -22.23 10.49
C THR A 86 12.16 -22.31 11.19
N VAL A 87 12.05 -21.77 12.42
CA VAL A 87 10.78 -21.77 13.18
C VAL A 87 9.67 -21.06 12.41
N LYS A 88 9.99 -19.94 11.78
CA LYS A 88 9.05 -19.14 11.02
C LYS A 88 8.52 -19.92 9.83
N GLU A 89 9.39 -20.64 9.12
CA GLU A 89 9.00 -21.51 8.00
C GLU A 89 8.05 -22.62 8.48
N VAL A 90 8.35 -23.28 9.59
CA VAL A 90 7.49 -24.33 10.17
C VAL A 90 6.13 -23.78 10.56
N LEU A 91 6.09 -22.64 11.25
CA LEU A 91 4.84 -22.00 11.68
C LEU A 91 3.99 -21.54 10.48
N ASN A 92 4.62 -21.08 9.39
CA ASN A 92 3.93 -20.76 8.15
C ASN A 92 3.30 -22.00 7.52
N VAL A 93 4.03 -23.12 7.45
CA VAL A 93 3.47 -24.39 6.95
C VAL A 93 2.30 -24.86 7.82
N MET A 94 2.39 -24.72 9.15
CA MET A 94 1.29 -25.05 10.05
C MET A 94 0.05 -24.18 9.82
N ARG A 95 0.24 -22.91 9.51
CA ARG A 95 -0.85 -22.00 9.16
C ARG A 95 -1.52 -22.42 7.86
N GLU A 96 -0.74 -22.73 6.83
CA GLU A 96 -1.26 -23.06 5.49
C GLU A 96 -1.93 -24.44 5.42
N VAL A 97 -1.32 -25.45 6.06
CA VAL A 97 -1.78 -26.85 5.96
C VAL A 97 -2.83 -27.18 7.01
N TYR A 98 -2.64 -26.73 8.24
CA TYR A 98 -3.48 -27.12 9.38
C TYR A 98 -4.38 -26.00 9.91
N GLY A 99 -4.21 -24.77 9.44
CA GLY A 99 -5.01 -23.62 9.86
C GLY A 99 -4.68 -23.10 11.26
N PHE A 100 -3.52 -23.45 11.81
CA PHE A 100 -3.06 -22.89 13.09
C PHE A 100 -2.51 -21.48 12.88
N ASP A 101 -3.16 -20.50 13.49
CA ASP A 101 -2.70 -19.10 13.43
C ASP A 101 -1.58 -18.87 14.46
N TYR A 102 -0.71 -17.90 14.19
CA TYR A 102 0.37 -17.54 15.13
C TYR A 102 0.63 -16.04 15.12
N LYS A 103 1.01 -15.48 16.27
CA LYS A 103 1.48 -14.10 16.40
C LYS A 103 2.88 -14.08 16.97
N TYR A 104 3.71 -13.17 16.45
CA TYR A 104 5.06 -12.93 16.95
C TYR A 104 5.11 -11.54 17.60
N ASN A 105 5.27 -11.50 18.93
CA ASN A 105 5.36 -10.27 19.71
C ASN A 105 6.47 -10.42 20.75
N ASN A 106 7.31 -9.41 20.94
CA ASN A 106 8.34 -9.38 21.99
C ASN A 106 9.22 -10.65 22.03
N ALA A 107 9.65 -11.16 20.88
CA ALA A 107 10.43 -12.40 20.75
C ALA A 107 9.70 -13.69 21.22
N ILE A 108 8.37 -13.64 21.34
CA ILE A 108 7.52 -14.77 21.72
C ILE A 108 6.56 -15.09 20.56
N TYR A 109 6.56 -16.36 20.15
CA TYR A 109 5.57 -16.91 19.22
C TYR A 109 4.37 -17.43 20.02
N THR A 110 3.19 -16.88 19.78
CA THR A 110 1.92 -17.36 20.37
C THR A 110 1.13 -18.11 19.32
N ILE A 111 0.83 -19.40 19.56
CA ILE A 111 0.04 -20.24 18.66
C ILE A 111 -1.42 -20.22 19.09
N PHE A 112 -2.31 -20.05 18.12
CA PHE A 112 -3.75 -20.04 18.28
C PHE A 112 -4.39 -21.27 17.63
N PRO A 113 -5.52 -21.76 18.19
CA PRO A 113 -6.25 -22.87 17.61
C PRO A 113 -6.92 -22.46 16.29
N LYS A 114 -7.24 -23.45 15.46
CA LYS A 114 -8.02 -23.31 14.21
C LYS A 114 -9.50 -22.98 14.44
N LYS A 115 -9.80 -21.91 15.17
CA LYS A 115 -11.16 -21.47 15.50
C LYS A 115 -11.53 -20.21 14.72
N LEU A 116 -12.82 -20.08 14.40
CA LEU A 116 -13.37 -18.83 13.88
C LEU A 116 -13.17 -17.74 14.92
N ARG A 117 -12.61 -16.60 14.48
CA ARG A 117 -12.39 -15.43 15.32
C ARG A 117 -13.15 -14.25 14.73
N THR A 118 -13.94 -13.59 15.57
CA THR A 118 -14.54 -12.30 15.23
C THR A 118 -13.55 -11.21 15.64
N GLU A 119 -13.09 -10.42 14.67
CA GLU A 119 -12.32 -9.20 14.93
C GLU A 119 -13.18 -7.98 14.65
N ILE A 120 -13.16 -7.00 15.57
CA ILE A 120 -13.87 -5.74 15.42
C ILE A 120 -12.85 -4.67 15.04
N PHE A 121 -13.02 -4.08 13.87
CA PHE A 121 -12.17 -3.00 13.37
C PHE A 121 -12.90 -1.66 13.56
N PRO A 122 -12.49 -0.81 14.51
CA PRO A 122 -13.10 0.51 14.67
C PRO A 122 -12.73 1.38 13.46
N ILE A 123 -13.74 1.96 12.81
CA ILE A 123 -13.54 2.86 11.68
C ILE A 123 -13.66 4.28 12.20
N ASN A 124 -12.56 5.03 12.15
CA ASN A 124 -12.58 6.45 12.44
C ASN A 124 -12.85 7.22 11.15
N TYR A 125 -14.14 7.50 10.90
CA TYR A 125 -14.58 8.26 9.74
C TYR A 125 -15.59 9.34 10.15
N ILE A 126 -15.48 10.52 9.55
CA ILE A 126 -16.45 11.60 9.73
C ILE A 126 -17.56 11.38 8.69
N ASP A 127 -18.78 11.12 9.13
CA ASP A 127 -19.93 10.86 8.26
C ASP A 127 -20.39 12.11 7.50
N VAL A 128 -19.76 12.39 6.35
CA VAL A 128 -20.09 13.55 5.50
C VAL A 128 -20.23 13.10 4.05
N GLN A 129 -21.38 13.43 3.46
CA GLN A 129 -21.58 13.33 2.01
C GLN A 129 -21.20 14.66 1.36
N ARG A 130 -20.07 14.69 0.66
CA ARG A 130 -19.65 15.89 -0.09
C ARG A 130 -20.25 15.85 -1.48
N VAL A 131 -21.03 16.88 -1.82
CA VAL A 131 -21.54 17.11 -3.18
C VAL A 131 -20.92 18.39 -3.73
N GLY A 132 -20.14 18.27 -4.81
CA GLY A 132 -19.62 19.40 -5.58
C GLY A 132 -20.34 19.49 -6.91
N VAL A 133 -20.87 20.66 -7.25
CA VAL A 133 -21.45 20.94 -8.56
C VAL A 133 -20.61 22.02 -9.22
N SER A 134 -20.05 21.71 -10.39
CA SER A 134 -19.38 22.68 -11.26
C SER A 134 -20.19 22.83 -12.53
N ASP A 135 -20.47 24.07 -12.92
CA ASP A 135 -21.25 24.41 -14.09
C ASP A 135 -20.43 25.37 -14.95
N THR A 136 -19.97 24.88 -16.10
CA THR A 136 -19.17 25.65 -17.05
C THR A 136 -19.98 25.84 -18.32
N SER A 137 -20.30 27.09 -18.65
CA SER A 137 -20.99 27.45 -19.89
C SER A 137 -20.05 28.26 -20.78
N VAL A 138 -19.75 27.76 -21.98
CA VAL A 138 -18.98 28.50 -22.99
C VAL A 138 -19.92 29.03 -24.05
N LEU A 139 -20.03 30.36 -24.16
CA LEU A 139 -20.78 31.02 -25.23
C LEU A 139 -19.84 31.25 -26.42
N THR A 140 -20.02 30.54 -27.52
CA THR A 140 -19.28 30.79 -28.75
C THR A 140 -19.93 31.98 -29.46
N GLY A 141 -19.30 33.16 -29.39
CA GLY A 141 -19.80 34.36 -30.08
C GLY A 141 -19.68 34.23 -31.60
N ASN A 142 -20.75 34.57 -32.32
CA ASN A 142 -20.75 34.68 -33.77
C ASN A 142 -19.84 35.84 -34.21
N VAL A 143 -18.90 35.56 -35.10
CA VAL A 143 -18.20 36.61 -35.86
C VAL A 143 -19.13 37.09 -36.97
N GLU A 144 -19.83 38.20 -36.75
CA GLU A 144 -20.55 38.88 -37.82
C GLU A 144 -19.53 39.47 -38.81
N SER A 145 -19.40 38.85 -39.98
CA SER A 145 -18.78 39.48 -41.13
C SER A 145 -19.66 40.64 -41.56
N SER A 146 -19.20 41.87 -41.35
CA SER A 146 -19.82 43.09 -41.84
C SER A 146 -19.84 43.10 -43.36
N SER A 147 -20.91 42.57 -43.96
CA SER A 147 -21.23 42.76 -45.37
C SER A 147 -22.14 43.97 -45.50
N GLN A 148 -21.55 45.07 -45.92
CA GLN A 148 -22.21 46.32 -46.26
C GLN A 148 -23.00 46.17 -47.56
N SER A 149 -24.32 46.35 -47.50
CA SER A 149 -25.14 46.67 -48.68
C SER A 149 -26.51 47.23 -48.31
N GLY A 150 -26.81 48.44 -48.79
CA GLY A 150 -28.12 48.80 -49.36
C GLY A 150 -29.19 49.38 -48.42
N GLU A 151 -29.52 50.65 -48.66
CA GLU A 151 -30.65 51.40 -48.11
C GLU A 151 -32.02 50.74 -48.37
N GLN A 152 -32.93 50.77 -47.40
CA GLN A 152 -34.27 51.37 -47.57
C GLN A 152 -35.07 51.43 -46.26
N SER A 153 -35.65 52.60 -45.98
CA SER A 153 -36.61 52.85 -44.92
C SER A 153 -37.96 52.18 -45.20
N SER A 154 -38.54 51.47 -44.23
CA SER A 154 -39.99 51.50 -44.01
C SER A 154 -40.35 51.04 -42.60
N ASN A 155 -41.21 51.84 -41.98
CA ASN A 155 -41.69 51.76 -40.61
C ASN A 155 -42.76 50.66 -40.51
N GLN A 156 -42.53 49.58 -39.77
CA GLN A 156 -43.56 48.59 -39.44
C GLN A 156 -43.47 48.17 -37.97
N SER A 157 -44.51 48.58 -37.25
CA SER A 157 -45.13 48.00 -36.06
C SER A 157 -44.36 46.88 -35.37
N ALA A 158 -43.90 47.16 -34.14
CA ALA A 158 -43.45 46.17 -33.17
C ALA A 158 -44.62 45.23 -32.81
N SER A 159 -44.79 44.21 -33.63
CA SER A 159 -45.61 43.04 -33.36
C SER A 159 -44.90 42.19 -32.32
N LEU A 160 -45.61 41.86 -31.24
CA LEU A 160 -45.19 40.88 -30.26
C LEU A 160 -45.05 39.53 -30.97
N VAL A 161 -43.82 39.14 -31.27
CA VAL A 161 -43.50 37.78 -31.68
C VAL A 161 -42.78 37.15 -30.50
N GLU A 162 -43.51 36.25 -29.85
CA GLU A 162 -43.01 35.11 -29.12
C GLU A 162 -42.02 34.35 -30.02
N GLY A 163 -40.78 34.84 -30.01
CA GLY A 163 -39.71 34.40 -30.87
C GLY A 163 -38.55 34.08 -29.97
N GLY A 164 -38.29 32.78 -29.80
CA GLY A 164 -37.09 32.25 -29.20
C GLY A 164 -35.89 33.05 -29.69
N GLY A 165 -35.38 33.92 -28.82
CA GLY A 165 -34.13 34.60 -29.02
C GLY A 165 -33.11 33.52 -29.35
N VAL A 166 -32.49 33.69 -30.52
CA VAL A 166 -31.48 32.82 -31.09
C VAL A 166 -30.64 32.22 -29.96
N ILE A 167 -30.87 30.93 -29.73
CA ILE A 167 -30.12 30.12 -28.79
C ILE A 167 -28.72 30.08 -29.39
N ASN A 168 -27.86 31.01 -29.00
CA ASN A 168 -26.44 30.88 -29.28
C ASN A 168 -26.00 29.60 -28.58
N SER A 169 -25.82 28.54 -29.37
CA SER A 169 -25.44 27.20 -28.95
C SER A 169 -24.07 27.25 -28.26
N GLY A 170 -24.09 27.60 -26.98
CA GLY A 170 -22.97 27.43 -26.07
C GLY A 170 -22.95 26.00 -25.52
N SER A 171 -21.76 25.47 -25.26
CA SER A 171 -21.61 24.17 -24.60
C SER A 171 -21.70 24.35 -23.09
N ARG A 172 -22.63 23.65 -22.44
CA ARG A 172 -22.81 23.63 -20.99
C ARG A 172 -22.35 22.29 -20.45
N ILE A 173 -21.35 22.31 -19.58
CA ILE A 173 -20.82 21.11 -18.92
C ILE A 173 -21.13 21.23 -17.44
N GLN A 174 -22.01 20.34 -16.95
CA GLN A 174 -22.30 20.20 -15.54
C GLN A 174 -21.56 18.97 -15.00
N THR A 175 -20.64 19.18 -14.07
CA THR A 175 -19.93 18.11 -13.36
C THR A 175 -20.47 18.01 -11.94
N ARG A 176 -20.95 16.81 -11.57
CA ARG A 176 -21.37 16.48 -10.20
C ARG A 176 -20.38 15.49 -9.61
N SER A 177 -19.83 15.82 -8.44
CA SER A 177 -18.94 14.95 -7.67
C SER A 177 -19.59 14.63 -6.33
N GLU A 178 -19.75 13.35 -6.03
CA GLU A 178 -20.32 12.85 -4.78
C GLU A 178 -19.32 11.92 -4.10
N THR A 179 -19.13 12.08 -2.79
CA THR A 179 -18.32 11.16 -1.98
C THR A 179 -19.21 10.43 -0.97
N ASN A 180 -19.30 9.11 -1.07
CA ASN A 180 -20.00 8.25 -0.12
C ASN A 180 -19.09 7.09 0.30
N PHE A 181 -18.51 7.21 1.49
CA PHE A 181 -17.58 6.23 2.05
C PHE A 181 -18.24 4.88 2.37
N TRP A 182 -19.44 4.89 2.95
CA TRP A 182 -20.10 3.65 3.35
C TRP A 182 -20.50 2.79 2.16
N ALA A 183 -20.93 3.42 1.07
CA ALA A 183 -21.23 2.73 -0.18
C ALA A 183 -19.95 2.10 -0.80
N SER A 184 -18.83 2.82 -0.79
CA SER A 184 -17.57 2.30 -1.33
C SER A 184 -16.97 1.20 -0.46
N LEU A 185 -17.04 1.32 0.87
CA LEU A 185 -16.62 0.30 1.82
C LEU A 185 -17.44 -0.98 1.67
N ASN A 186 -18.77 -0.87 1.60
CA ASN A 186 -19.64 -2.03 1.40
C ASN A 186 -19.36 -2.74 0.07
N SER A 187 -19.11 -1.97 -1.00
CA SER A 187 -18.72 -2.54 -2.30
C SER A 187 -17.37 -3.27 -2.22
N ALA A 188 -16.36 -2.66 -1.59
CA ALA A 188 -15.04 -3.26 -1.45
C ALA A 188 -15.07 -4.53 -0.58
N LEU A 189 -15.80 -4.50 0.53
CA LEU A 189 -16.02 -5.68 1.37
C LEU A 189 -16.73 -6.76 0.58
N SER A 190 -17.83 -6.45 -0.11
CA SER A 190 -18.58 -7.42 -0.93
C SER A 190 -17.73 -8.08 -2.02
N GLN A 191 -16.77 -7.36 -2.60
CA GLN A 191 -15.79 -7.90 -3.54
C GLN A 191 -14.80 -8.87 -2.84
N LEU A 192 -14.32 -8.52 -1.64
CA LEU A 192 -13.40 -9.34 -0.87
C LEU A 192 -14.01 -10.68 -0.41
N ILE A 193 -15.25 -10.66 0.09
CA ILE A 193 -15.98 -11.89 0.51
C ILE A 193 -16.51 -12.71 -0.68
N GLY A 194 -16.31 -12.24 -1.92
CA GLY A 194 -16.68 -12.98 -3.13
C GLY A 194 -18.19 -13.16 -3.32
N VAL A 195 -19.02 -12.39 -2.60
CA VAL A 195 -20.49 -12.52 -2.62
C VAL A 195 -21.06 -12.05 -3.96
N ASN A 196 -20.32 -11.21 -4.69
CA ASN A 196 -20.73 -10.67 -5.99
C ASN A 196 -20.01 -11.37 -7.16
N LYS A 197 -20.09 -12.70 -7.20
CA LYS A 197 -19.77 -13.48 -8.40
C LYS A 197 -20.94 -13.34 -9.38
N LYS A 198 -21.01 -12.22 -10.12
CA LYS A 198 -21.82 -12.21 -11.34
C LYS A 198 -21.17 -13.20 -12.31
N LYS A 199 -21.90 -14.28 -12.61
CA LYS A 199 -21.62 -15.17 -13.73
C LYS A 199 -21.58 -14.37 -15.03
#